data_AF-A0A381EJ60-F1
#
_entry.id   AF-A0A381EJ60-F1
#
_cell.length_a   1.000
_cell.length_b   1.000
_cell.length_c   1.000
_cell.angle_alpha   90.00
_cell.angle_beta   90.00
_cell.angle_gamma   90.00
#
_symmetry.space_group_name_H-M   'P 1'
#
loop_
_entity.id
_entity.type
_entity.pdbx_description
1 polymer ?
#
loop_
_entity_poly.entity_id
_entity_poly.type
_entity_poly.pdbx_seq_one_letter_code
_entity_poly.pdbx_strand_id
1 'polypeptide(L)'
;MPKNYQKNLYYDKYRLASHKDIFPTLYELSLSGVIYPSLGGRNLLSKPSDEKLEFAFNEVIWADEFDIYPLSSTKGYFYENNTTLKNTNEAFELDEYHKNFTNSYRSLIFYQLGLRLKDDI
;
A
#
# COMPACT_ATOMS: atom_id res chain seq x y z
N MET A 1 20.79 -1.75 10.70
CA MET A 1 20.50 -3.18 10.43
C MET A 1 21.72 -4.03 10.73
N PRO A 2 21.63 -5.12 11.50
CA PRO A 2 22.72 -6.11 11.61
C PRO A 2 23.14 -6.67 10.25
N LYS A 3 24.43 -6.98 10.06
CA LYS A 3 25.00 -7.39 8.75
C LYS A 3 24.27 -8.56 8.09
N ASN A 4 23.76 -9.51 8.88
CA ASN A 4 23.06 -10.68 8.37
C ASN A 4 21.73 -10.35 7.67
N TYR A 5 21.12 -9.21 8.00
CA TYR A 5 19.85 -8.75 7.42
C TYR A 5 20.02 -7.81 6.23
N GLN A 6 21.26 -7.48 5.84
CA GLN A 6 21.53 -6.51 4.76
C GLN A 6 21.61 -7.15 3.36
N LYS A 7 21.37 -8.45 3.22
CA LYS A 7 21.47 -9.16 1.95
C LYS A 7 20.23 -8.95 1.09
N ASN A 8 20.43 -8.66 -0.20
CA ASN A 8 19.37 -8.55 -1.21
C ASN A 8 18.26 -7.52 -0.89
N LEU A 9 18.58 -6.47 -0.12
CA LEU A 9 17.64 -5.38 0.15
C LEU A 9 17.60 -4.40 -1.03
N TYR A 10 16.39 -4.02 -1.42
CA TYR A 10 16.12 -2.93 -2.34
C TYR A 10 15.45 -1.80 -1.55
N TYR A 11 16.17 -0.69 -1.33
CA TYR A 11 15.63 0.49 -0.66
C TYR A 11 15.37 1.59 -1.68
N ASP A 12 14.13 2.06 -1.72
CA ASP A 12 13.71 3.21 -2.50
C ASP A 12 13.07 4.24 -1.56
N LYS A 13 13.71 5.40 -1.45
CA LYS A 13 13.25 6.49 -0.57
C LYS A 13 12.00 7.20 -1.07
N TYR A 14 11.63 7.02 -2.33
CA TYR A 14 10.44 7.62 -2.93
C TYR A 14 9.30 6.63 -3.13
N ARG A 15 9.51 5.35 -2.78
CA ARG A 15 8.46 4.35 -2.81
C ARG A 15 7.33 4.76 -1.88
N LEU A 16 6.16 4.96 -2.48
CA LEU A 16 4.95 5.25 -1.75
C LEU A 16 4.56 4.05 -0.89
N ALA A 17 4.20 4.32 0.37
CA ALA A 17 3.90 3.29 1.35
C ALA A 17 2.98 3.83 2.43
N SER A 18 2.38 2.93 3.20
CA SER A 18 1.62 3.29 4.39
C SER A 18 1.83 2.28 5.53
N HIS A 19 1.09 2.44 6.62
CA HIS A 19 1.18 1.57 7.80
C HIS A 19 0.98 0.08 7.46
N LYS A 20 0.22 -0.27 6.41
CA LYS A 20 0.02 -1.65 5.96
C LYS A 20 1.33 -2.36 5.58
N ASP A 21 2.34 -1.60 5.15
CA ASP A 21 3.58 -2.14 4.59
C ASP A 21 4.67 -2.39 5.66
N ILE A 22 4.47 -1.87 6.87
CA ILE A 22 5.45 -1.98 7.96
C ILE A 22 5.61 -3.43 8.42
N PHE A 23 4.52 -4.13 8.76
CA PHE A 23 4.60 -5.50 9.26
C PHE A 23 5.15 -6.50 8.24
N PRO A 24 4.68 -6.50 6.96
CA PRO A 24 5.28 -7.35 5.93
C PRO A 24 6.78 -7.12 5.78
N THR A 25 7.23 -5.86 5.83
CA THR A 25 8.66 -5.53 5.77
C THR A 25 9.43 -6.12 6.96
N LEU A 26 8.88 -6.00 8.18
CA LEU A 26 9.51 -6.54 9.37
C LEU A 26 9.55 -8.07 9.38
N TYR A 27 8.47 -8.74 8.96
CA TYR A 27 8.41 -10.21 8.90
C TYR A 27 9.41 -10.80 7.92
N GLU A 28 9.54 -10.19 6.74
CA GLU A 28 10.55 -10.58 5.75
C GLU A 28 11.97 -10.38 6.27
N LEU A 29 12.22 -9.28 6.99
CA LEU A 29 13.51 -9.04 7.61
C LEU A 29 13.79 -10.02 8.76
N SER A 30 12.83 -10.32 9.62
CA SER A 30 13.06 -11.03 10.89
C SER A 30 13.14 -12.55 10.77
N LEU A 31 13.08 -13.10 9.55
CA LEU A 31 13.13 -14.54 9.24
C LEU A 31 11.93 -15.34 9.77
N SER A 32 10.81 -15.25 9.07
CA SER A 32 9.81 -16.29 9.22
C SER A 32 9.18 -16.56 7.86
N GLY A 33 9.69 -17.57 7.13
CA GLY A 33 9.12 -18.07 5.86
C GLY A 33 7.74 -18.70 6.02
N VAL A 34 6.91 -18.08 6.86
CA VAL A 34 5.52 -18.38 7.13
C VAL A 34 4.66 -17.53 6.21
N ILE A 35 3.55 -18.13 5.82
CA ILE A 35 2.51 -17.46 5.07
C ILE A 35 1.68 -16.65 6.08
N TYR A 36 1.45 -15.37 5.77
CA TYR A 36 0.62 -14.49 6.58
C TYR A 36 -0.29 -13.64 5.68
N PRO A 37 -1.51 -13.30 6.15
CA PRO A 37 -2.33 -12.30 5.49
C PRO A 37 -1.69 -10.92 5.68
N SER A 38 -1.22 -10.30 4.60
CA SER A 38 -0.57 -8.99 4.65
C SER A 38 -1.54 -7.80 4.64
N LEU A 39 -2.85 -8.06 4.46
CA LEU A 39 -3.88 -7.04 4.24
C LEU A 39 -3.53 -6.11 3.05
N GLY A 40 -2.85 -6.64 2.03
CA GLY A 40 -2.38 -5.86 0.88
C GLY A 40 -1.11 -5.05 1.15
N GLY A 41 -0.52 -5.18 2.33
CA GLY A 41 0.83 -4.70 2.62
C GLY A 41 1.90 -5.47 1.86
N ARG A 42 3.00 -4.77 1.56
CA ARG A 42 4.14 -5.27 0.78
C ARG A 42 5.45 -5.03 1.54
N ASN A 43 6.44 -5.86 1.27
CA ASN A 43 7.78 -5.65 1.79
C ASN A 43 8.44 -4.44 1.11
N LEU A 44 8.71 -3.39 1.89
CA LEU A 44 9.32 -2.14 1.40
C LEU A 44 10.78 -2.30 1.02
N LEU A 45 11.42 -3.37 1.46
CA LEU A 45 12.82 -3.69 1.16
C LEU A 45 12.97 -4.73 0.05
N SER A 46 11.88 -5.14 -0.60
CA SER A 46 11.92 -5.92 -1.85
C SER A 46 11.66 -5.03 -3.06
N LYS A 47 12.28 -5.35 -4.20
CA LYS A 47 11.97 -4.67 -5.46
C LYS A 47 10.47 -4.83 -5.80
N PRO A 48 9.75 -3.77 -6.18
CA PRO A 48 8.38 -3.87 -6.67
C PRO A 48 8.28 -4.86 -7.83
N SER A 49 7.21 -5.65 -7.83
CA SER A 49 6.92 -6.63 -8.89
C SER A 49 5.80 -6.20 -9.83
N ASP A 50 4.92 -5.32 -9.34
CA ASP A 50 3.76 -4.78 -10.05
C ASP A 50 3.40 -3.43 -9.40
N GLU A 51 3.41 -2.35 -10.19
CA GLU A 51 3.13 -0.98 -9.74
C GLU A 51 1.73 -0.85 -9.13
N LYS A 52 0.75 -1.63 -9.59
CA LYS A 52 -0.63 -1.60 -9.04
C LYS A 52 -0.73 -2.05 -7.59
N LEU A 53 0.30 -2.70 -7.07
CA LEU A 53 0.37 -3.14 -5.67
C LEU A 53 1.10 -2.12 -4.78
N GLU A 54 1.67 -1.07 -5.38
CA GLU A 54 2.45 -0.03 -4.71
C GLU A 54 1.57 1.20 -4.45
N PHE A 55 0.78 1.13 -3.38
CA PHE A 55 -0.13 2.20 -2.98
C PHE A 55 -0.06 2.46 -1.48
N ALA A 56 -0.29 3.72 -1.09
CA ALA A 56 -0.56 4.12 0.27
C ALA A 56 -2.07 4.12 0.53
N PHE A 57 -2.48 3.72 1.74
CA PHE A 57 -3.88 3.72 2.13
C PHE A 57 -4.05 4.14 3.59
N ASN A 58 -5.10 4.92 3.85
CA ASN A 58 -5.68 5.11 5.18
C ASN A 58 -7.21 5.25 5.06
N GLU A 59 -7.89 5.49 6.18
CA GLU A 59 -9.36 5.53 6.22
C GLU A 59 -10.02 6.68 5.43
N VAL A 60 -9.24 7.67 4.97
CA VAL A 60 -9.76 8.89 4.31
C VAL A 60 -9.17 9.14 2.92
N ILE A 61 -7.97 8.66 2.64
CA ILE A 61 -7.29 8.78 1.35
C ILE A 61 -6.60 7.46 0.97
N TRP A 62 -6.48 7.23 -0.33
CA TRP A 62 -5.48 6.35 -0.89
C TRP A 62 -4.68 7.09 -1.95
N ALA A 63 -3.51 6.59 -2.29
CA ALA A 63 -2.63 7.22 -3.26
C ALA A 63 -1.75 6.15 -3.91
N ASP A 64 -1.38 6.37 -5.16
CA ASP A 64 -0.40 5.57 -5.88
C ASP A 64 0.75 6.47 -6.37
N GLU A 65 1.60 5.98 -7.27
CA GLU A 65 2.72 6.75 -7.80
C GLU A 65 2.30 7.99 -8.60
N PHE A 66 1.05 8.03 -9.07
CA PHE A 66 0.54 9.10 -9.91
C PHE A 66 -0.04 10.21 -9.06
N ASP A 67 -1.04 9.93 -8.23
CA ASP A 67 -1.83 10.97 -7.57
C ASP A 67 -2.44 10.57 -6.21
N ILE A 68 -3.17 11.52 -5.62
CA ILE A 68 -3.87 11.36 -4.33
C ILE A 68 -5.38 11.30 -4.56
N TYR A 69 -6.03 10.35 -3.89
CA TYR A 69 -7.44 10.02 -4.07
C TYR A 69 -8.20 10.00 -2.73
N PRO A 70 -8.95 11.06 -2.39
CA PRO A 70 -9.83 11.06 -1.23
C PRO A 70 -11.00 10.09 -1.39
N LEU A 71 -11.23 9.26 -0.37
CA LEU A 71 -12.27 8.23 -0.38
C LEU A 71 -13.70 8.79 -0.44
N SER A 72 -13.89 10.02 0.03
CA SER A 72 -15.18 10.72 0.02
C SER A 72 -15.40 11.59 -1.22
N SER A 73 -14.57 11.43 -2.26
CA SER A 73 -14.59 12.27 -3.46
C SER A 73 -14.58 11.45 -4.75
N THR A 74 -15.15 12.00 -5.82
CA THR A 74 -14.97 11.52 -7.19
C THR A 74 -13.79 12.19 -7.88
N LYS A 75 -13.01 12.98 -7.15
CA LYS A 75 -11.88 13.74 -7.66
C LYS A 75 -10.55 13.25 -7.10
N GLY A 76 -9.53 13.24 -7.94
CA GLY A 76 -8.12 13.06 -7.58
C GLY A 76 -7.38 14.39 -7.58
N TYR A 77 -6.16 14.39 -7.03
CA TYR A 77 -5.31 15.59 -6.93
C TYR A 77 -3.88 15.26 -7.33
N PHE A 78 -3.32 16.05 -8.25
CA PHE A 78 -1.95 15.83 -8.73
C PHE A 78 -0.90 16.08 -7.66
N TYR A 79 0.14 15.25 -7.61
CA TYR A 79 1.34 15.58 -6.83
C TYR A 79 2.02 16.83 -7.40
N GLU A 80 2.64 17.62 -6.52
CA GLU A 80 3.47 18.76 -6.91
C GLU A 80 4.72 18.29 -7.69
N ASN A 81 5.30 17.15 -7.30
CA ASN A 81 6.35 16.43 -8.02
C ASN A 81 6.54 15.03 -7.42
N ASN A 82 7.33 14.18 -8.07
CA ASN A 82 7.60 12.79 -7.67
C ASN A 82 8.48 12.59 -6.42
N THR A 83 8.84 13.66 -5.69
CA THR A 83 9.67 13.57 -4.47
C THR A 83 8.94 14.04 -3.22
N THR A 84 7.67 14.43 -3.33
CA THR A 84 6.85 14.97 -2.24
C THR A 84 5.44 14.42 -2.30
N LEU A 85 4.77 14.33 -1.14
CA LEU A 85 3.35 13.98 -1.04
C LEU A 85 2.44 15.22 -1.07
N LYS A 86 2.99 16.40 -1.34
CA LYS A 86 2.21 17.62 -1.51
C LYS A 86 1.45 17.57 -2.82
N ASN A 87 0.21 18.04 -2.83
CA ASN A 87 -0.58 18.19 -4.05
C ASN A 87 -0.50 19.62 -4.61
N THR A 88 -0.89 19.78 -5.87
CA THR A 88 -1.01 21.09 -6.55
C THR A 88 -2.32 21.82 -6.24
N ASN A 89 -3.23 21.22 -5.45
CA ASN A 89 -4.66 21.58 -5.33
C ASN A 89 -5.45 21.55 -6.66
N GLU A 90 -4.84 21.12 -7.77
CA GLU A 90 -5.52 20.91 -9.03
C GLU A 90 -6.23 19.56 -8.98
N ALA A 91 -7.55 19.59 -9.20
CA ALA A 91 -8.40 18.42 -9.10
C ALA A 91 -8.80 17.91 -10.49
N PHE A 92 -8.88 16.60 -10.64
CA PHE A 92 -9.35 15.93 -11.86
C PHE A 92 -10.41 14.88 -11.53
N GLU A 93 -11.23 14.52 -12.53
CA GLU A 93 -12.24 13.46 -12.37
C GLU A 93 -11.59 12.08 -12.45
N LEU A 94 -11.94 11.21 -11.50
CA LEU A 94 -11.40 9.86 -11.45
C LEU A 94 -11.91 8.98 -12.59
N ASP A 95 -11.05 8.11 -13.11
CA ASP A 95 -11.46 7.01 -13.99
C ASP A 95 -12.20 5.91 -13.21
N GLU A 96 -12.64 4.87 -13.94
CA GLU A 96 -13.38 3.75 -13.34
C GLU A 96 -12.54 2.92 -12.36
N TYR A 97 -11.24 2.75 -12.62
CA TYR A 97 -10.34 2.01 -11.74
C TYR A 97 -10.23 2.71 -10.39
N HIS A 98 -9.92 4.01 -10.40
CA HIS A 98 -9.70 4.78 -9.18
C HIS A 98 -10.98 4.95 -8.35
N LYS A 99 -12.14 5.07 -9.02
CA LYS A 99 -13.46 5.07 -8.36
C LYS A 99 -13.74 3.77 -7.62
N ASN A 100 -13.35 2.64 -8.20
CA ASN A 100 -13.67 1.32 -7.66
C ASN A 100 -12.60 0.76 -6.70
N PHE A 101 -11.37 1.28 -6.74
CA PHE A 101 -10.24 0.77 -5.96
C PHE A 101 -10.56 0.59 -4.48
N THR A 102 -11.12 1.62 -3.84
CA THR A 102 -11.44 1.60 -2.41
C THR A 102 -12.40 0.47 -2.05
N ASN A 103 -13.40 0.22 -2.89
CA ASN A 103 -14.37 -0.85 -2.66
C ASN A 103 -13.68 -2.21 -2.76
N SER A 104 -12.88 -2.41 -3.80
CA SER A 104 -12.11 -3.65 -4.00
C SER A 104 -11.15 -3.92 -2.84
N TYR A 105 -10.42 -2.91 -2.38
CA TYR A 105 -9.46 -3.05 -1.29
C TYR A 105 -10.15 -3.31 0.06
N ARG A 106 -11.28 -2.63 0.35
CA ARG A 106 -12.09 -2.92 1.54
C ARG A 106 -12.65 -4.35 1.51
N SER A 107 -13.11 -4.82 0.36
CA SER A 107 -13.55 -6.22 0.20
C SER A 107 -12.41 -7.20 0.50
N LEU A 108 -11.18 -6.92 0.07
CA LEU A 108 -10.00 -7.73 0.42
C LEU A 108 -9.73 -7.75 1.93
N ILE A 109 -9.77 -6.58 2.59
CA ILE A 109 -9.56 -6.49 4.04
C ILE A 109 -10.60 -7.33 4.78
N PHE A 110 -11.89 -7.17 4.47
CA PHE A 110 -12.95 -7.93 5.12
C PHE A 110 -12.87 -9.42 4.83
N TYR A 111 -12.47 -9.81 3.62
CA TYR A 111 -12.24 -11.21 3.28
C TYR A 111 -11.13 -11.82 4.15
N GLN A 112 -9.97 -11.16 4.26
CA GLN A 112 -8.87 -11.63 5.09
C GLN A 112 -9.20 -11.65 6.59
N LEU A 113 -9.95 -10.64 7.06
CA LEU A 113 -10.48 -10.64 8.43
C LEU A 113 -11.42 -11.83 8.66
N GLY A 114 -12.30 -12.12 7.69
CA GLY A 114 -13.20 -13.27 7.73
C GLY A 114 -12.45 -14.60 7.79
N LEU A 115 -11.34 -14.76 7.05
CA LEU A 115 -10.49 -15.95 7.15
C LEU A 115 -9.92 -16.11 8.56
N ARG A 116 -9.46 -15.01 9.18
CA ARG A 116 -8.90 -15.04 10.53
C ARG A 116 -9.94 -15.35 11.60
N LEU A 117 -11.17 -14.85 11.45
CA LEU A 117 -12.24 -15.04 12.44
C LEU A 117 -12.95 -16.40 12.31
N LYS A 118 -12.72 -17.14 11.23
CA LYS A 118 -13.39 -18.43 10.99
C LYS A 118 -12.74 -19.62 11.71
N ASP A 119 -11.59 -19.44 12.36
CA ASP A 119 -10.92 -20.51 13.11
C ASP A 119 -11.19 -20.45 14.62
N ASP A 120 -12.46 -20.68 14.97
CA ASP A 120 -12.95 -21.19 16.27
C ASP A 120 -14.12 -22.19 16.02
N ILE A 121 -14.02 -23.06 15.00
CA ILE A 121 -14.83 -24.29 14.82
C ILE A 121 -13.98 -25.40 14.20
#